data_AF-A0A9Q6S398-F1
#
_entry.id   AF-A0A9Q6S398-F1
#
_cell.length_a   1.000
_cell.length_b   1.000
_cell.length_c   1.000
_cell.angle_alpha   90.00
_cell.angle_beta   90.00
_cell.angle_gamma   90.00
#
_symmetry.space_group_name_H-M   'P 1'
#
loop_
_entity.id
_entity.type
_entity.pdbx_description
1 polymer ?
#
loop_
_entity_poly.entity_id
_entity_poly.type
_entity_poly.pdbx_seq_one_letter_code
_entity_poly.pdbx_strand_id
1 'polypeptide(L)'
;MPAFVELCRGLKLLSTHMVAIDGSKFKASNSRDRNYKASKIDKRQQQIEESVQRYLDLIASADRTSPTGFDVKTVRLYEKIARLHLDKNRIASL
;
A
#
# COMPACT_ATOMS: atom_id res chain seq x y z
N MET A 1 -32.20 -15.75 -9.85
CA MET A 1 -32.14 -14.38 -9.29
C MET A 1 -33.11 -13.38 -9.92
N PRO A 2 -33.48 -13.41 -11.22
CA PRO A 2 -34.42 -12.42 -11.80
C PRO A 2 -35.84 -12.49 -11.24
N ALA A 3 -36.41 -13.71 -11.14
CA ALA A 3 -37.83 -13.90 -10.80
C ALA A 3 -38.24 -13.37 -9.41
N PHE A 4 -37.37 -13.49 -8.40
CA PHE A 4 -37.65 -12.99 -7.06
C PHE A 4 -37.64 -11.45 -7.01
N VAL A 5 -36.71 -10.82 -7.72
CA VAL A 5 -36.63 -9.35 -7.80
C VAL A 5 -37.84 -8.78 -8.53
N GLU A 6 -38.30 -9.43 -9.59
CA GLU A 6 -39.51 -9.02 -10.30
C GLU A 6 -40.78 -9.18 -9.45
N LEU A 7 -40.90 -10.28 -8.70
CA LEU A 7 -41.99 -10.47 -7.74
C LEU A 7 -42.00 -9.34 -6.69
N CYS A 8 -40.85 -9.00 -6.11
CA CYS A 8 -40.76 -7.92 -5.12
C CYS A 8 -41.07 -6.54 -5.72
N ARG A 9 -40.75 -6.28 -7.00
CA ARG A 9 -41.14 -5.06 -7.71
C ARG A 9 -42.66 -4.99 -7.93
N GLY A 10 -43.27 -6.10 -8.38
CA GLY A 10 -44.72 -6.18 -8.56
C GLY A 10 -45.50 -5.98 -7.26
N LEU A 11 -44.96 -6.49 -6.16
CA LEU A 11 -45.53 -6.33 -4.81
C LEU A 11 -45.18 -4.99 -4.14
N LYS A 12 -44.48 -4.08 -4.84
CA LYS A 12 -43.99 -2.78 -4.30
C LYS A 12 -43.20 -2.91 -2.99
N LEU A 13 -42.55 -4.06 -2.77
CA LEU A 13 -41.72 -4.32 -1.59
C LEU A 13 -40.33 -3.68 -1.70
N LEU A 14 -39.97 -3.18 -2.88
CA LEU A 14 -38.74 -2.45 -3.14
C LEU A 14 -39.06 -0.95 -3.24
N SER A 15 -38.44 -0.14 -2.38
CA SER A 15 -38.59 1.32 -2.42
C SER A 15 -38.01 1.90 -3.72
N THR A 16 -38.54 3.03 -4.16
CA THR A 16 -38.21 3.71 -5.44
C THR A 16 -36.74 4.14 -5.54
N HIS A 17 -35.95 4.08 -4.46
CA HIS A 17 -34.54 4.46 -4.45
C HIS A 17 -33.65 3.24 -4.32
N MET A 18 -33.59 2.46 -5.40
CA MET A 18 -32.63 1.38 -5.53
C MET A 18 -31.27 1.96 -5.93
N VAL A 19 -30.39 2.19 -4.96
CA VAL A 19 -29.00 2.60 -5.22
C VAL A 19 -28.21 1.35 -5.59
N ALA A 20 -27.83 1.23 -6.86
CA ALA A 20 -26.93 0.18 -7.30
C ALA A 20 -25.53 0.47 -6.74
N ILE A 21 -25.05 -0.39 -5.83
CA ILE A 21 -23.67 -0.35 -5.34
C ILE A 21 -22.83 -1.21 -6.29
N ASP A 22 -21.89 -0.60 -6.99
CA ASP A 22 -20.95 -1.31 -7.86
C ASP A 22 -19.97 -2.14 -7.02
N GLY A 23 -20.25 -3.44 -6.90
CA GLY A 23 -19.40 -4.38 -6.18
C GLY A 23 -18.00 -4.54 -6.80
N SER A 24 -17.79 -4.19 -8.07
CA SER A 24 -16.48 -4.27 -8.71
C SER A 24 -15.48 -3.29 -8.10
N LYS A 25 -15.94 -2.10 -7.69
CA LYS A 25 -15.15 -1.11 -6.94
C LYS A 25 -14.71 -1.63 -5.58
N PHE A 26 -15.63 -2.23 -4.82
CA PHE A 26 -15.32 -2.79 -3.50
C PHE A 26 -14.38 -4.00 -3.61
N LYS A 27 -14.60 -4.85 -4.61
CA LYS A 27 -13.73 -6.00 -4.91
C LYS A 27 -12.33 -5.56 -5.33
N ALA A 28 -12.21 -4.49 -6.12
CA ALA A 28 -10.93 -3.90 -6.50
C ALA A 28 -10.22 -3.24 -5.31
N SER A 29 -10.99 -2.59 -4.42
CA SER A 29 -10.45 -1.98 -3.21
C SER A 29 -9.96 -3.02 -2.19
N ASN A 30 -10.58 -4.20 -2.15
CA ASN A 30 -10.18 -5.33 -1.30
C ASN A 30 -9.37 -6.40 -2.08
N SER A 31 -8.55 -5.96 -3.05
CA SER A 31 -7.67 -6.89 -3.77
C SER A 31 -6.67 -7.54 -2.81
N ARG A 32 -6.17 -8.73 -3.15
CA ARG A 32 -5.19 -9.47 -2.32
C ARG A 32 -3.93 -8.64 -2.01
N ASP A 33 -3.58 -7.73 -2.92
CA ASP A 33 -2.46 -6.80 -2.82
C ASP A 33 -2.74 -5.62 -1.87
N ARG A 34 -4.02 -5.30 -1.64
CA ARG A 34 -4.47 -4.25 -0.71
C ARG A 34 -5.08 -4.80 0.59
N ASN A 35 -5.05 -6.12 0.79
CA ASN A 35 -5.49 -6.74 2.04
C ASN A 35 -4.35 -6.74 3.07
N TYR A 36 -4.40 -5.77 3.98
CA TYR A 36 -3.48 -5.62 5.10
C TYR A 36 -3.96 -6.46 6.28
N LYS A 37 -3.19 -7.51 6.60
CA LYS A 37 -3.33 -8.29 7.85
C LYS A 37 -2.17 -7.90 8.75
N ALA A 38 -2.35 -7.99 10.08
CA ALA A 38 -1.29 -7.69 11.06
C ALA A 38 0.06 -8.35 10.69
N SER A 39 0.06 -9.65 10.42
CA SER A 39 1.28 -10.38 10.02
C SER A 39 1.91 -9.92 8.70
N LYS A 40 1.14 -9.33 7.78
CA LYS A 40 1.69 -8.71 6.56
C LYS A 40 2.26 -7.33 6.84
N ILE A 41 1.63 -6.56 7.73
CA ILE A 41 2.11 -5.26 8.19
C ILE A 41 3.46 -5.44 8.87
N ASP A 42 3.56 -6.37 9.83
CA ASP A 42 4.79 -6.62 10.59
C ASP A 42 5.94 -7.04 9.66
N LYS A 43 5.69 -8.00 8.75
CA LYS A 43 6.68 -8.42 7.75
C LYS A 43 7.12 -7.27 6.85
N ARG A 44 6.19 -6.39 6.45
CA ARG A 44 6.51 -5.25 5.59
C ARG A 44 7.31 -4.19 6.34
N GLN A 45 7.01 -3.94 7.61
CA GLN A 45 7.81 -3.05 8.46
C GLN A 45 9.24 -3.57 8.62
N GLN A 46 9.41 -4.86 8.91
CA GLN A 46 10.73 -5.48 9.01
C GLN A 46 11.54 -5.33 7.71
N GLN A 47 10.93 -5.62 6.55
CA GLN A 47 11.58 -5.46 5.25
C GLN A 47 12.00 -4.02 4.95
N ILE A 48 11.19 -3.05 5.38
CA ILE A 48 11.50 -1.62 5.24
C ILE A 48 12.74 -1.28 6.09
N GLU A 49 12.76 -1.71 7.35
CA GLU A 49 13.89 -1.46 8.28
C GLU A 49 15.19 -2.08 7.78
N GLU A 50 15.15 -3.34 7.35
CA GLU A 50 16.30 -4.01 6.73
C GLU A 50 16.82 -3.28 5.49
N SER A 51 15.91 -2.73 4.68
CA SER A 51 16.29 -2.00 3.47
C SER A 51 16.88 -0.62 3.80
N VAL A 52 16.34 0.08 4.79
CA VAL A 52 16.90 1.35 5.28
C VAL A 52 18.31 1.14 5.81
N GLN A 53 18.50 0.15 6.70
CA GLN A 53 19.81 -0.15 7.27
C GLN A 53 20.85 -0.44 6.17
N ARG A 54 20.49 -1.30 5.20
CA ARG A 54 21.37 -1.63 4.08
C ARG A 54 21.78 -0.40 3.27
N TYR A 55 20.87 0.55 3.05
CA TYR A 55 21.20 1.77 2.31
C TYR A 55 22.08 2.73 3.12
N LEU A 56 21.88 2.81 4.44
CA LEU A 56 22.77 3.57 5.33
C LEU A 56 24.19 2.98 5.32
N ASP A 57 24.33 1.65 5.36
CA ASP A 57 25.64 0.99 5.29
C ASP A 57 26.35 1.24 3.95
N LEU A 58 25.58 1.27 2.85
CA LEU A 58 26.10 1.60 1.52
C LEU A 58 26.56 3.06 1.43
N ILE A 59 25.86 3.99 2.08
CA ILE A 59 26.30 5.39 2.17
C ILE A 59 27.57 5.49 3.00
N ALA A 60 27.60 4.88 4.19
CA ALA A 60 28.75 4.92 5.10
C ALA A 60 30.01 4.28 4.49
N SER A 61 29.86 3.25 3.66
CA SER A 61 30.98 2.64 2.93
C SER A 61 31.45 3.49 1.74
N ALA A 62 30.53 4.18 1.05
CA ALA A 62 30.89 5.14 -0.01
C ALA A 62 31.69 6.32 0.56
N ASP A 63 31.28 6.89 1.70
CA ASP A 63 31.99 7.99 2.37
C ASP A 63 33.43 7.62 2.76
N ARG A 64 33.69 6.35 3.12
CA ARG A 64 35.04 5.85 3.46
C ARG A 64 35.93 5.65 2.23
N THR A 65 35.34 5.37 1.07
CA THR A 65 36.08 4.96 -0.14
C THR A 65 36.26 6.09 -1.15
N SER A 66 35.44 7.14 -1.09
CA SER A 66 35.57 8.31 -1.97
C SER A 66 35.31 9.61 -1.18
N PRO A 67 36.33 10.23 -0.57
CA PRO A 67 36.16 11.43 0.24
C PRO A 67 35.89 12.71 -0.59
N THR A 68 35.96 12.64 -1.91
CA THR A 68 35.77 13.78 -2.83
C THR A 68 34.54 13.59 -3.71
N GLY A 69 33.36 13.74 -3.12
CA GLY A 69 32.15 14.08 -3.86
C GLY A 69 30.94 13.21 -3.55
N PHE A 70 29.81 13.90 -3.31
CA PHE A 70 28.48 13.30 -3.33
C PHE A 70 28.24 12.62 -4.70
N ASP A 71 28.41 11.30 -4.75
CA ASP A 71 28.10 10.49 -5.93
C ASP A 71 26.58 10.55 -6.18
N VAL A 72 26.16 10.63 -7.45
CA VAL A 72 24.75 10.48 -7.88
C VAL A 72 24.11 9.23 -7.25
N LYS A 73 24.91 8.21 -6.94
CA LYS A 73 24.47 7.02 -6.20
C LYS A 73 24.01 7.31 -4.77
N THR A 74 24.72 8.13 -3.99
CA THR A 74 24.31 8.44 -2.61
C THR A 74 23.02 9.28 -2.59
N VAL A 75 22.86 10.23 -3.51
CA VAL A 75 21.60 10.98 -3.69
C VAL A 75 20.42 10.03 -3.94
N ARG A 76 20.57 9.07 -4.85
CA ARG A 76 19.54 8.06 -5.13
C ARG A 76 19.23 7.16 -3.93
N LEU A 77 20.22 6.88 -3.08
CA LEU A 77 20.01 6.10 -1.85
C LEU A 77 19.20 6.90 -0.82
N TYR A 78 19.49 8.19 -0.64
CA TYR A 78 18.68 9.07 0.22
C TYR A 78 17.23 9.19 -0.27
N GLU A 79 17.00 9.33 -1.58
CA GLU A 79 15.63 9.31 -2.13
C GLU A 79 14.90 7.99 -1.89
N LYS A 80 15.61 6.85 -1.91
CA LYS A 80 15.02 5.54 -1.58
C LYS A 80 14.68 5.46 -0.09
N ILE A 81 15.55 5.93 0.79
CA ILE A 81 15.29 5.98 2.24
C ILE A 81 14.08 6.88 2.53
N ALA A 82 13.98 8.05 1.91
CA ALA A 82 12.84 8.95 2.07
C ALA A 82 11.51 8.30 1.66
N ARG A 83 11.49 7.58 0.52
CA ARG A 83 10.33 6.80 0.08
C ARG A 83 9.97 5.69 1.07
N LEU A 84 10.96 4.98 1.61
CA LEU A 84 10.74 3.93 2.60
C LEU A 84 10.15 4.48 3.91
N HIS A 85 10.57 5.67 4.35
CA HIS A 85 9.95 6.34 5.50
C HIS A 85 8.49 6.73 5.24
N LEU A 86 8.18 7.24 4.04
CA LEU A 86 6.80 7.55 3.65
C LEU A 86 5.93 6.28 3.66
N ASP A 87 6.44 5.18 3.10
CA ASP A 87 5.76 3.89 3.11
C ASP A 87 5.54 3.38 4.55
N LYS A 88 6.52 3.52 5.43
CA LYS A 88 6.40 3.14 6.86
C LYS A 88 5.29 3.93 7.55
N ASN A 89 5.22 5.24 7.35
CA ASN A 89 4.18 6.10 7.92
C ASN A 89 2.79 5.73 7.40
N ARG A 90 2.68 5.42 6.10
CA ARG A 90 1.42 4.98 5.50
C ARG A 90 0.95 3.66 6.09
N ILE A 91 1.86 2.71 6.31
CA ILE A 91 1.54 1.43 6.93
C ILE A 91 1.13 1.60 8.40
N ALA A 92 1.76 2.52 9.14
CA ALA A 92 1.39 2.81 10.52
C ALA A 92 0.00 3.47 10.65
N SER A 93 -0.54 4.03 9.57
CA SER A 93 -1.87 4.67 9.52
C SER A 93 -3.01 3.76 9.05
N LEU A 94 -2.72 2.48 8.76
CA LEU A 94 -3.70 1.46 8.35
C LEU A 94 -4.23 0.69 9.54
#